data_AF-A0A2V6JT24-F1
#
_entry.id   AF-A0A2V6JT24-F1
#
_cell.length_a   1.000
_cell.length_b   1.000
_cell.length_c   1.000
_cell.angle_alpha   90.00
_cell.angle_beta   90.00
_cell.angle_gamma   90.00
#
_symmetry.space_group_name_H-M   'P 1'
#
loop_
_entity.id
_entity.type
_entity.pdbx_description
1 polymer ?
#
loop_
_entity_poly.entity_id
_entity_poly.type
_entity_poly.pdbx_seq_one_letter_code
_entity_poly.pdbx_strand_id
1 'polypeptide(L)'
;VALWHERDISHSSAERIILPDSCILLDYMLTKLRGIVEKLQVYPERMEQNLGLTKGLYFSQSILLALTSAGAERKAAYEAVQRAAMKTWKGKGTFAENAKREPEIAAKLSAAEIDRLCSLDIHLKHVDATFKALGLE
;
A
#
# COMPACT_ATOMS: atom_id res chain seq x y z
N VAL A 1 -19.60 11.05 32.90
CA VAL A 1 -19.57 10.02 33.97
C VAL A 1 -20.98 9.88 34.52
N ALA A 2 -21.48 8.66 34.71
CA ALA A 2 -22.80 8.42 35.29
C ALA A 2 -22.75 8.53 36.83
N LEU A 3 -22.38 9.71 37.35
CA LEU A 3 -22.43 10.00 38.79
C LEU A 3 -23.86 10.32 39.22
N TRP A 4 -24.16 10.14 40.51
CA TRP A 4 -25.49 10.43 41.05
C TRP A 4 -25.64 11.92 41.38
N HIS A 5 -26.72 12.54 40.88
CA HIS A 5 -27.06 13.96 41.08
C HIS A 5 -25.88 14.90 40.78
N GLU A 6 -25.49 15.78 41.71
CA GLU A 6 -24.42 16.76 41.51
C GLU A 6 -23.02 16.14 41.58
N ARG A 7 -22.84 15.06 42.35
CA ARG A 7 -21.61 14.23 42.43
C ARG A 7 -21.75 13.10 43.47
N ASP A 8 -21.01 12.01 43.23
CA ASP A 8 -20.60 11.04 44.25
C ASP A 8 -19.08 10.80 44.19
N ILE A 9 -18.49 10.13 45.18
CA ILE A 9 -17.02 9.98 45.31
C ILE A 9 -16.46 8.72 44.65
N SER A 10 -17.30 7.89 44.01
CA SER A 10 -16.87 6.57 43.48
C SER A 10 -15.74 6.67 42.44
N HIS A 11 -15.72 7.75 41.66
CA HIS A 11 -14.66 8.02 40.67
C HIS A 11 -13.30 8.26 41.33
N SER A 12 -13.24 8.78 42.56
CA SER A 12 -11.97 9.21 43.17
C SER A 12 -11.00 8.05 43.42
N SER A 13 -11.48 6.88 43.85
CA SER A 13 -10.60 5.71 44.06
C SER A 13 -10.08 5.13 42.75
N ALA A 14 -10.92 5.09 41.72
CA ALA A 14 -10.52 4.66 40.38
C ALA A 14 -9.49 5.63 39.79
N GLU A 15 -9.78 6.94 39.81
CA GLU A 15 -8.92 7.99 39.26
C GLU A 15 -7.56 8.09 39.92
N ARG A 16 -7.46 7.83 41.22
CA ARG A 16 -6.17 7.75 41.94
C ARG A 16 -5.23 6.68 41.39
N ILE A 17 -5.76 5.67 40.73
CA ILE A 17 -4.98 4.62 40.06
C ILE A 17 -4.85 4.93 38.59
N ILE A 18 -5.98 5.08 37.88
CA ILE A 18 -5.96 5.14 36.42
C ILE A 18 -5.28 6.40 35.89
N LEU A 19 -5.38 7.55 36.57
CA LEU A 19 -4.78 8.79 36.08
C LEU A 19 -3.25 8.74 36.14
N PRO A 20 -2.60 8.49 37.30
CA PRO A 20 -1.15 8.41 37.34
C PRO A 20 -0.63 7.23 36.51
N ASP A 21 -1.24 6.05 36.61
CA ASP A 21 -0.73 4.86 35.91
C ASP A 21 -0.83 5.03 34.39
N SER A 22 -1.94 5.56 33.87
CA SER A 22 -2.10 5.77 32.42
C SER A 22 -1.14 6.83 31.90
N CYS A 23 -0.96 7.94 32.63
CA CYS A 23 -0.04 9.00 32.23
C CYS A 23 1.43 8.53 32.24
N ILE A 24 1.85 7.82 33.29
CA ILE A 24 3.21 7.29 33.41
C ILE A 24 3.47 6.23 32.34
N LEU A 25 2.51 5.32 32.13
CA LEU A 25 2.64 4.28 31.11
C LEU A 25 2.75 4.89 29.71
N LEU A 26 1.92 5.90 29.40
CA LEU A 26 1.95 6.56 28.11
C LEU A 26 3.28 7.29 27.88
N ASP A 27 3.79 8.02 28.88
CA ASP A 27 5.10 8.67 28.80
C ASP A 27 6.22 7.66 28.50
N TYR A 28 6.22 6.53 29.23
CA TYR A 28 7.16 5.45 29.00
C TYR A 28 7.05 4.87 27.57
N MET A 29 5.83 4.56 27.11
CA MET A 29 5.59 4.02 25.77
C MET A 29 6.06 4.97 24.68
N LEU A 30 5.75 6.26 24.79
CA LEU A 30 6.16 7.28 23.83
C LEU A 30 7.68 7.45 23.79
N THR A 31 8.31 7.50 24.96
CA THR A 31 9.78 7.61 25.09
C THR A 31 10.47 6.38 24.48
N LYS A 32 9.96 5.17 24.72
CA LYS A 32 10.50 3.94 24.12
C LYS A 32 10.27 3.89 22.62
N LEU A 33 9.06 4.20 22.16
CA LEU A 33 8.73 4.19 20.74
C LEU A 33 9.59 5.16 19.95
N ARG A 34 9.81 6.38 20.47
CA ARG A 34 10.72 7.37 19.87
C ARG A 34 12.09 6.77 19.62
N GLY A 35 12.68 6.14 20.64
CA GLY A 35 14.01 5.53 20.52
C GLY A 35 14.07 4.35 19.54
N ILE A 36 12.98 3.59 19.40
CA ILE A 36 12.87 2.51 18.42
C ILE A 36 12.82 3.08 17.00
N VAL A 37 11.93 4.04 16.76
CA VAL A 37 11.74 4.65 15.42
C VAL A 37 12.99 5.40 14.98
N GLU A 38 13.63 6.16 15.87
CA GLU A 38 14.87 6.91 15.58
C GLU A 38 16.03 6.01 15.16
N LYS A 39 16.10 4.79 15.71
CA LYS A 39 17.19 3.82 15.46
C LYS A 39 16.75 2.69 14.53
N LEU A 40 15.57 2.79 13.94
CA LEU A 40 15.01 1.72 13.11
C LEU A 40 15.87 1.54 11.86
N GLN A 41 16.43 0.35 11.70
CA GLN A 41 17.16 -0.01 10.49
C GLN A 41 16.17 -0.38 9.38
N VAL A 42 16.11 0.46 8.35
CA VAL A 42 15.34 0.20 7.13
C VAL A 42 16.26 -0.38 6.07
N TYR A 43 15.79 -1.39 5.34
CA TYR A 43 16.56 -2.11 4.31
C TYR A 43 15.91 -1.94 2.92
N PRO A 44 16.17 -0.83 2.20
CA PRO A 44 15.52 -0.54 0.91
C PRO A 44 15.68 -1.64 -0.13
N GLU A 45 16.87 -2.23 -0.23
CA GLU A 45 17.14 -3.34 -1.15
C GLU A 45 16.23 -4.55 -0.88
N ARG A 46 15.97 -4.84 0.41
CA ARG A 46 15.07 -5.94 0.78
C ARG A 46 13.61 -5.60 0.48
N MET A 47 13.22 -4.33 0.60
CA MET A 47 11.88 -3.86 0.21
C MET A 47 11.66 -4.03 -1.29
N GLU A 48 12.65 -3.65 -2.11
CA GLU A 48 12.61 -3.83 -3.57
C GLU A 48 12.57 -5.31 -3.97
N GLN A 49 13.42 -6.14 -3.35
CA GLN A 49 13.40 -7.59 -3.55
C GLN A 49 12.02 -8.19 -3.23
N ASN A 50 11.41 -7.79 -2.10
CA ASN A 50 10.10 -8.27 -1.69
C ASN A 50 9.01 -7.89 -2.70
N LEU A 51 9.08 -6.67 -3.23
CA LEU A 51 8.18 -6.22 -4.29
C LEU A 51 8.34 -7.07 -5.55
N GLY A 52 9.58 -7.40 -5.90
CA GLY A 52 9.95 -8.27 -7.02
C GLY A 52 9.50 -9.74 -6.88
N LEU A 53 9.16 -10.24 -5.68
CA LEU A 53 8.76 -11.64 -5.47
C LEU A 53 7.59 -12.08 -6.33
N THR A 54 6.65 -11.17 -6.60
CA THR A 54 5.47 -11.45 -7.44
C THR A 54 5.70 -11.16 -8.92
N LYS A 55 6.93 -10.79 -9.32
CA LYS A 55 7.34 -10.54 -10.70
C LYS A 55 6.45 -9.53 -11.45
N GLY A 56 5.97 -8.50 -10.74
CA GLY A 56 5.18 -7.40 -11.31
C GLY A 56 3.67 -7.65 -11.37
N LEU A 57 3.14 -8.70 -10.73
CA LEU A 57 1.69 -8.97 -10.70
C LEU A 57 0.86 -7.81 -10.12
N TYR A 58 1.46 -6.99 -9.27
CA TYR A 58 0.82 -5.80 -8.70
C TYR A 58 0.50 -4.72 -9.76
N PHE A 59 1.06 -4.80 -10.98
CA PHE A 59 0.69 -3.94 -12.10
C PHE A 59 -0.55 -4.40 -12.88
N SER A 60 -1.14 -5.56 -12.52
CA SER A 60 -2.30 -6.11 -13.22
C SER A 60 -3.48 -5.14 -13.32
N GLN A 61 -3.72 -4.37 -12.26
CA GLN A 61 -4.77 -3.35 -12.25
C GLN A 61 -4.48 -2.21 -13.23
N SER A 62 -3.23 -1.76 -13.33
CA SER A 62 -2.85 -0.69 -14.27
C SER A 62 -3.15 -1.07 -15.72
N ILE A 63 -2.84 -2.31 -16.10
CA ILE A 63 -3.16 -2.84 -17.43
C ILE A 63 -4.68 -2.99 -17.61
N LEU A 64 -5.40 -3.54 -16.62
CA LEU A 64 -6.85 -3.68 -16.68
C LEU A 64 -7.54 -2.33 -16.93
N LEU A 65 -7.16 -1.30 -16.18
CA LEU A 65 -7.74 0.03 -16.33
C LEU A 65 -7.41 0.62 -17.69
N ALA A 66 -6.17 0.50 -18.16
CA ALA A 66 -5.77 0.98 -19.47
C ALA A 66 -6.57 0.31 -20.61
N LEU A 67 -6.82 -1.00 -20.54
CA LEU A 67 -7.64 -1.71 -21.51
C LEU A 67 -9.08 -1.20 -21.51
N THR A 68 -9.68 -1.01 -20.33
CA THR A 68 -11.04 -0.46 -20.23
C THR A 68 -11.12 0.97 -20.76
N SER A 69 -10.10 1.80 -20.51
CA SER A 69 -9.99 3.16 -21.06
C SER A 69 -9.79 3.16 -22.58
N ALA A 70 -9.16 2.13 -23.14
CA ALA A 70 -9.02 1.89 -24.58
C ALA A 70 -10.27 1.25 -25.23
N GLY A 71 -11.38 1.16 -24.48
CA GLY A 71 -12.69 0.69 -24.97
C GLY A 71 -12.87 -0.83 -24.96
N ALA A 72 -12.03 -1.59 -24.26
CA ALA A 72 -12.28 -3.02 -24.05
C ALA A 72 -13.43 -3.25 -23.08
N GLU A 73 -14.26 -4.26 -23.34
CA GLU A 73 -15.25 -4.71 -22.36
C GLU A 73 -14.53 -5.17 -21.09
N ARG A 74 -15.03 -4.72 -19.92
CA ARG A 74 -14.39 -5.00 -18.63
C ARG A 74 -14.16 -6.49 -18.37
N LYS A 75 -15.10 -7.34 -18.78
CA LYS A 75 -14.97 -8.79 -18.62
C LYS A 75 -13.83 -9.35 -19.48
N ALA A 76 -13.79 -9.00 -20.77
CA ALA A 76 -12.71 -9.41 -21.67
C ALA A 76 -11.34 -8.92 -21.19
N ALA A 77 -11.25 -7.64 -20.79
CA ALA A 77 -10.03 -7.06 -20.23
C ALA A 77 -9.55 -7.81 -18.97
N TYR A 78 -10.48 -8.16 -18.07
CA TYR A 78 -10.16 -8.95 -16.88
C TYR A 78 -9.64 -10.35 -17.24
N GLU A 79 -10.30 -11.06 -18.14
CA GLU A 79 -9.89 -12.40 -18.58
C GLU A 79 -8.51 -12.38 -19.26
N ALA A 80 -8.22 -11.39 -20.11
CA ALA A 80 -6.92 -11.21 -20.74
C ALA A 80 -5.81 -10.97 -19.71
N VAL A 81 -6.02 -10.02 -18.79
CA VAL A 81 -5.08 -9.72 -17.71
C VAL A 81 -4.88 -10.95 -16.82
N GLN A 82 -5.95 -11.68 -16.49
CA GLN A 82 -5.88 -12.89 -15.68
C GLN A 82 -5.03 -13.96 -16.36
N ARG A 83 -5.15 -14.18 -17.67
CA ARG A 83 -4.31 -15.14 -18.40
C ARG A 83 -2.83 -14.76 -18.34
N ALA A 84 -2.49 -13.49 -18.52
CA ALA A 84 -1.11 -12.99 -18.39
C ALA A 84 -0.58 -13.15 -16.95
N ALA A 85 -1.40 -12.80 -15.95
CA ALA A 85 -1.07 -12.96 -14.54
C ALA A 85 -0.84 -14.42 -14.17
N MET A 86 -1.72 -15.34 -14.60
CA MET A 86 -1.58 -16.77 -14.30
C MET A 86 -0.35 -17.40 -14.94
N LYS A 87 0.12 -16.92 -16.10
CA LYS A 87 1.41 -17.35 -16.68
C LYS A 87 2.58 -16.95 -15.78
N THR A 88 2.57 -15.71 -15.30
CA THR A 88 3.57 -15.16 -14.37
C THR A 88 3.59 -15.95 -13.06
N TRP A 89 2.41 -16.23 -12.49
CA TRP A 89 2.24 -17.03 -11.27
C TRP A 89 2.80 -18.45 -11.43
N LYS A 90 2.63 -19.06 -12.60
CA LYS A 90 3.20 -20.37 -12.96
C LYS A 90 4.72 -20.30 -13.27
N GLY A 91 5.38 -19.19 -12.98
CA GLY A 91 6.82 -19.02 -13.10
C GLY A 91 7.33 -18.60 -14.48
N LYS A 92 6.44 -18.32 -15.44
CA LYS A 92 6.84 -17.99 -16.82
C LYS A 92 7.14 -16.50 -16.99
N GLY A 93 8.37 -16.07 -16.72
CA GLY A 93 8.78 -14.66 -16.93
C GLY A 93 8.09 -13.66 -15.98
N THR A 94 8.11 -12.38 -16.35
CA THR A 94 7.46 -11.28 -15.62
C THR A 94 6.05 -11.00 -16.13
N PHE A 95 5.27 -10.24 -15.34
CA PHE A 95 3.94 -9.83 -15.77
C PHE A 95 3.96 -8.96 -17.03
N ALA A 96 4.88 -8.00 -17.11
CA ALA A 96 5.03 -7.13 -18.28
C ALA A 96 5.33 -7.93 -19.56
N GLU A 97 6.24 -8.91 -19.49
CA GLU A 97 6.53 -9.81 -20.62
C GLU A 97 5.31 -10.61 -21.07
N ASN A 98 4.56 -11.16 -20.11
CA ASN A 98 3.36 -11.93 -20.42
C ASN A 98 2.24 -11.06 -20.97
N ALA A 99 2.09 -9.83 -20.48
CA ALA A 99 1.11 -8.87 -20.97
C ALA A 99 1.40 -8.47 -22.43
N LYS A 100 2.68 -8.20 -22.77
CA LYS A 100 3.11 -7.92 -24.15
C LYS A 100 2.84 -9.07 -25.12
N ARG A 101 2.84 -10.32 -24.62
CA ARG A 101 2.59 -11.54 -25.41
C ARG A 101 1.13 -11.96 -25.39
N GLU A 102 0.26 -11.28 -24.65
CA GLU A 102 -1.16 -11.59 -24.61
C GLU A 102 -1.86 -10.86 -25.79
N PRO A 103 -2.48 -11.59 -26.73
CA PRO A 103 -3.01 -10.99 -27.96
C PRO A 103 -4.07 -9.90 -27.75
N GLU A 104 -4.99 -10.07 -26.80
CA GLU A 104 -6.04 -9.09 -26.51
C GLU A 104 -5.47 -7.83 -25.87
N ILE A 105 -4.41 -7.97 -25.06
CA ILE A 105 -3.70 -6.83 -24.48
C ILE A 105 -2.89 -6.09 -25.56
N ALA A 106 -2.09 -6.82 -26.34
CA ALA A 106 -1.23 -6.27 -27.38
C ALA A 106 -2.02 -5.64 -28.56
N ALA A 107 -3.27 -6.06 -28.77
CA ALA A 107 -4.16 -5.45 -29.75
C ALA A 107 -4.61 -4.03 -29.36
N LYS A 108 -4.49 -3.65 -28.09
CA LYS A 108 -4.97 -2.36 -27.55
C LYS A 108 -3.86 -1.49 -26.98
N LEU A 109 -2.78 -2.09 -26.48
CA LEU A 109 -1.67 -1.39 -25.84
C LEU A 109 -0.35 -1.78 -26.52
N SER A 110 0.45 -0.79 -26.86
CA SER A 110 1.81 -0.99 -27.36
C SER A 110 2.75 -1.50 -26.27
N ALA A 111 3.87 -2.11 -26.68
CA ALA A 111 4.88 -2.58 -25.72
C ALA A 111 5.42 -1.45 -24.83
N ALA A 112 5.59 -0.25 -25.38
CA ALA A 112 6.06 0.93 -24.64
C ALA A 112 5.02 1.42 -23.62
N GLU A 113 3.73 1.39 -23.96
CA GLU A 113 2.65 1.70 -23.01
C GLU A 113 2.59 0.67 -21.87
N ILE A 114 2.75 -0.62 -22.18
CA ILE A 114 2.78 -1.68 -21.17
C ILE A 114 3.96 -1.48 -20.22
N ASP A 115 5.15 -1.14 -20.73
CA ASP A 115 6.32 -0.84 -19.89
C ASP A 115 6.08 0.35 -18.97
N ARG A 116 5.49 1.42 -19.50
CA ARG A 116 5.11 2.59 -18.69
C ARG A 116 4.10 2.21 -17.61
N LEU A 117 3.07 1.44 -17.95
CA LEU A 117 2.03 0.98 -17.02
C LEU A 117 2.55 0.00 -15.97
N CYS A 118 3.66 -0.68 -16.26
CA CYS A 118 4.39 -1.56 -15.34
C CYS A 118 5.60 -0.86 -14.72
N SER A 119 5.49 0.44 -14.41
CA SER A 119 6.48 1.21 -13.66
C SER A 119 5.95 1.62 -12.28
N LEU A 120 6.85 1.65 -11.28
CA LEU A 120 6.55 2.15 -9.94
C LEU A 120 6.27 3.66 -9.91
N ASP A 121 6.77 4.42 -10.88
CA ASP A 121 6.60 5.88 -10.95
C ASP A 121 5.12 6.29 -10.91
N ILE A 122 4.24 5.46 -11.50
CA ILE A 122 2.79 5.69 -11.49
C ILE A 122 2.23 5.69 -10.06
N HIS A 123 2.78 4.85 -9.18
CA HIS A 123 2.37 4.73 -7.79
C HIS A 123 3.05 5.78 -6.89
N LEU A 124 4.19 6.32 -7.30
CA LEU A 124 4.96 7.31 -6.54
C LEU A 124 4.65 8.77 -6.93
N LYS A 125 3.90 9.01 -8.01
CA LYS A 125 3.62 10.35 -8.57
C LYS A 125 3.08 11.41 -7.60
N HIS A 126 2.47 11.00 -6.49
CA HIS A 126 1.84 11.89 -5.51
C HIS A 126 2.57 11.94 -4.17
N VAL A 127 3.74 11.30 -4.07
CA VAL A 127 4.54 11.29 -2.84
C VAL A 127 4.94 12.72 -2.46
N ASP A 128 5.57 13.47 -3.36
CA ASP A 128 6.00 14.85 -3.10
C ASP A 128 4.83 15.76 -2.68
N ALA A 129 3.73 15.70 -3.43
CA ALA A 129 2.51 16.46 -3.09
C ALA A 129 1.98 16.14 -1.69
N THR A 130 2.12 14.88 -1.24
CA THR A 130 1.73 14.44 0.09
C THR A 130 2.70 14.96 1.16
N PHE A 131 4.01 14.90 0.92
CA PHE A 131 5.02 15.44 1.84
C PHE A 131 4.85 16.95 2.02
N LYS A 132 4.60 17.68 0.91
CA LYS A 132 4.27 19.10 0.94
C LYS A 132 3.02 19.41 1.76
N ALA A 133 1.95 18.63 1.57
CA ALA A 133 0.69 18.82 2.29
C ALA A 133 0.83 18.58 3.81
N LEU A 134 1.79 17.73 4.21
CA LEU A 134 2.12 17.45 5.60
C LEU A 134 3.13 18.43 6.22
N GLY A 135 3.67 19.37 5.44
CA GLY A 135 4.69 20.31 5.91
C GLY A 135 6.04 19.66 6.20
N LEU A 136 6.39 18.61 5.45
CA LEU A 136 7.61 17.82 5.60
C LEU A 136 8.65 18.08 4.48
N GLU A 137 8.45 19.15 3.69
CA GLU A 137 9.38 19.64 2.65
C GLU A 137 10.08 20.94 3.09
#